data_AF-A0A845PSJ6-F1
#
_entry.id   AF-A0A845PSJ6-F1
#
_cell.length_a   1.000
_cell.length_b   1.000
_cell.length_c   1.000
_cell.angle_alpha   90.00
_cell.angle_beta   90.00
_cell.angle_gamma   90.00
#
_symmetry.space_group_name_H-M   'P 1'
#
loop_
_entity.id
_entity.type
_entity.pdbx_description
1 polymer ?
#
loop_
_entity_poly.entity_id
_entity_poly.type
_entity_poly.pdbx_seq_one_letter_code
_entity_poly.pdbx_strand_id
1 'polypeptide(L)'
;MKNLKNGCTRTEVYISPKNYKSLKSKEYLKKQWFVECRFFDPLFESKYPKGFQYRVKSNVFNSISERKLAVEMAKEEMEKKLDYHNFNPITKQFMASDFEDLKPDLFFHEALTIAYTKISGSSHYLKQILWAIKRMQTFIEKLRYEYLFIKDVKIWHIKNLLESMKLTPSVYNKFRSYLMSLFKEMIQYGCIDHNPCREIIKKKITKTIRETLSDEKYQ
;
A
#
# COMPACT_ATOMS: atom_id res chain seq x y z
N MET A 1 -2.20 14.47 23.52
CA MET A 1 -2.58 14.05 22.15
C MET A 1 -1.32 13.68 21.40
N LYS A 2 -1.38 12.73 20.46
CA LYS A 2 -0.26 12.36 19.60
C LYS A 2 -0.36 13.09 18.26
N ASN A 3 0.73 13.72 17.84
CA ASN A 3 0.82 14.37 16.54
C ASN A 3 1.04 13.33 15.45
N LEU A 4 0.35 13.51 14.33
CA LEU A 4 0.39 12.65 13.14
C LEU A 4 0.73 13.51 11.92
N LYS A 5 0.83 12.87 10.76
CA LYS A 5 1.13 13.53 9.49
C LYS A 5 0.05 14.55 9.10
N ASN A 6 0.44 15.56 8.31
CA ASN A 6 -0.43 16.63 7.78
C ASN A 6 -1.14 17.47 8.84
N GLY A 7 -0.55 17.60 10.04
CA GLY A 7 -1.16 18.34 11.14
C GLY A 7 -2.34 17.61 11.81
N CYS A 8 -2.63 16.38 11.41
CA CYS A 8 -3.59 15.53 12.09
C CYS A 8 -3.10 15.18 13.49
N THR A 9 -4.03 14.91 14.40
CA THR A 9 -3.70 14.43 15.74
C THR A 9 -4.67 13.33 16.19
N ARG A 10 -4.30 12.58 17.22
CA ARG A 10 -5.22 11.65 17.88
C ARG A 10 -5.11 11.67 19.41
N THR A 11 -6.16 11.24 20.08
CA THR A 11 -6.07 10.87 21.50
C THR A 11 -5.34 9.55 21.67
N GLU A 12 -5.09 9.18 22.93
CA GLU A 12 -4.67 7.82 23.27
C GLU A 12 -5.66 6.79 22.72
N VAL A 13 -5.13 5.65 22.24
CA VAL A 13 -5.95 4.49 21.89
C VAL A 13 -6.21 3.69 23.15
N TYR A 14 -7.49 3.59 23.52
CA TYR A 14 -7.90 2.89 24.73
C TYR A 14 -8.81 1.70 24.41
N ILE A 15 -8.82 0.74 25.34
CA ILE A 15 -9.65 -0.46 25.28
C ILE A 15 -10.79 -0.31 26.27
N SER A 16 -12.00 -0.66 25.83
CA SER A 16 -13.17 -0.85 26.67
C SER A 16 -13.61 -2.31 26.62
N PRO A 17 -13.99 -2.93 27.76
CA PRO A 17 -14.06 -2.34 29.11
C PRO A 17 -12.68 -2.00 29.70
N LYS A 18 -12.63 -0.99 30.59
CA LYS A 18 -11.42 -0.71 31.38
C LYS A 18 -11.02 -1.96 32.17
N ASN A 19 -9.70 -2.16 32.35
CA ASN A 19 -9.13 -3.33 33.05
C ASN A 19 -9.48 -4.68 32.41
N TYR A 20 -9.70 -4.72 31.09
CA TYR A 20 -10.10 -5.93 30.37
C TYR A 20 -9.25 -7.18 30.69
N LYS A 21 -7.96 -7.01 30.99
CA LYS A 21 -7.02 -8.09 31.35
C LYS A 21 -7.46 -8.90 32.56
N SER A 22 -8.02 -8.27 33.59
CA SER A 22 -8.44 -8.94 34.84
C SER A 22 -9.83 -9.57 34.77
N LEU A 23 -10.59 -9.35 33.69
CA LEU A 23 -11.94 -9.86 33.53
C LEU A 23 -11.95 -11.39 33.36
N LYS A 24 -12.81 -12.08 34.13
CA LYS A 24 -12.96 -13.55 34.10
C LYS A 24 -14.40 -14.03 33.95
N SER A 25 -15.39 -13.21 34.31
CA SER A 25 -16.82 -13.60 34.28
C SER A 25 -17.43 -13.51 32.87
N LYS A 26 -18.22 -14.53 32.50
CA LYS A 26 -18.98 -14.57 31.23
C LYS A 26 -19.97 -13.41 31.08
N GLU A 27 -20.37 -12.75 32.17
CA GLU A 27 -21.25 -11.57 32.11
C GLU A 27 -20.63 -10.42 31.30
N TYR A 28 -19.30 -10.33 31.28
CA TYR A 28 -18.59 -9.33 30.46
C TYR A 28 -18.74 -9.59 28.96
N LEU A 29 -19.23 -10.75 28.52
CA LEU A 29 -19.59 -11.01 27.13
C LEU A 29 -20.83 -10.23 26.69
N LYS A 30 -21.70 -9.85 27.62
CA LYS A 30 -22.87 -9.00 27.35
C LYS A 30 -22.48 -7.53 27.12
N LYS A 31 -21.30 -7.11 27.62
CA LYS A 31 -20.79 -5.74 27.43
C LYS A 31 -20.22 -5.54 26.03
N GLN A 32 -20.18 -4.28 25.59
CA GLN A 32 -19.51 -3.88 24.35
C GLN A 32 -17.99 -3.84 24.57
N TRP A 33 -17.25 -4.58 23.74
CA TRP A 33 -15.79 -4.61 23.70
C TRP A 33 -15.31 -3.87 22.46
N PHE A 34 -14.46 -2.88 22.66
CA PHE A 34 -13.96 -2.07 21.56
C PHE A 34 -12.64 -1.40 21.88
N VAL A 35 -11.94 -1.04 20.81
CA VAL A 35 -10.78 -0.16 20.80
C VAL A 35 -11.20 1.16 20.16
N GLU A 36 -10.85 2.28 20.78
CA GLU A 36 -11.24 3.61 20.27
C GLU A 36 -10.14 4.66 20.48
N CYS A 37 -10.10 5.63 19.57
CA CYS A 37 -9.54 6.97 19.80
C CYS A 37 -10.38 8.04 19.10
N ARG A 38 -10.12 9.31 19.42
CA ARG A 38 -10.57 10.47 18.63
C ARG A 38 -9.45 10.86 17.67
N PHE A 39 -9.79 10.96 16.39
CA PHE A 39 -8.90 11.41 15.33
C PHE A 39 -9.30 12.81 14.88
N PHE A 40 -8.34 13.72 14.78
CA PHE A 40 -8.54 15.11 14.39
C PHE A 40 -7.79 15.34 13.09
N ASP A 41 -8.51 15.84 12.09
CA ASP A 41 -7.98 16.25 10.80
C ASP A 41 -8.37 17.73 10.61
N PRO A 42 -7.40 18.65 10.47
CA PRO A 42 -7.68 20.07 10.26
C PRO A 42 -8.64 20.34 9.09
N LEU A 43 -8.59 19.54 8.03
CA LEU A 43 -9.47 19.70 6.86
C LEU A 43 -10.94 19.39 7.17
N PHE A 44 -11.20 18.63 8.24
CA PHE A 44 -12.54 18.22 8.65
C PHE A 44 -12.92 18.77 10.03
N GLU A 45 -12.22 19.78 10.55
CA GLU A 45 -12.48 20.36 11.86
C GLU A 45 -13.92 20.90 11.98
N SER A 46 -14.42 21.57 10.94
CA SER A 46 -15.81 22.07 10.90
C SER A 46 -16.85 20.96 10.99
N LYS A 47 -16.56 19.78 10.42
CA LYS A 47 -17.46 18.62 10.42
C LYS A 47 -17.32 17.78 11.69
N TYR A 48 -16.11 17.70 12.25
CA TYR A 48 -15.79 16.90 13.44
C TYR A 48 -15.02 17.74 14.48
N PRO A 49 -15.64 18.77 15.08
CA PRO A 49 -14.95 19.68 16.00
C PRO A 49 -14.47 18.99 17.28
N LYS A 50 -15.12 17.88 17.66
CA LYS A 50 -14.72 17.03 18.80
C LYS A 50 -13.88 15.81 18.40
N GLY A 51 -13.41 15.78 17.15
CA GLY A 51 -12.70 14.66 16.56
C GLY A 51 -13.62 13.53 16.08
N PHE A 52 -13.20 12.89 15.00
CA PHE A 52 -13.86 11.71 14.44
C PHE A 52 -13.69 10.50 15.37
N GLN A 53 -14.78 9.75 15.56
CA GLN A 53 -14.76 8.55 16.39
C GLN A 53 -14.24 7.36 15.59
N TYR A 54 -12.98 6.99 15.79
CA TYR A 54 -12.44 5.78 15.18
C TYR A 54 -12.53 4.62 16.18
N ARG A 55 -13.47 3.69 15.92
CA ARG A 55 -13.80 2.56 16.82
C ARG A 55 -13.78 1.23 16.08
N VAL A 56 -13.14 0.23 16.67
CA VAL A 56 -13.17 -1.18 16.24
C VAL A 56 -13.80 -2.02 17.33
N LYS A 57 -14.85 -2.78 16.98
CA LYS A 57 -15.57 -3.65 17.93
C LYS A 57 -15.11 -5.10 17.78
N SER A 58 -15.09 -5.83 18.89
CA SER A 58 -14.70 -7.25 18.97
C SER A 58 -15.78 -8.13 19.58
N ASN A 59 -17.03 -7.64 19.62
CA ASN A 59 -18.19 -8.38 20.12
C ASN A 59 -18.57 -9.64 19.32
N VAL A 60 -17.99 -9.81 18.12
CA VAL A 60 -18.20 -10.99 17.28
C VAL A 60 -17.69 -12.29 17.92
N PHE A 61 -16.72 -12.18 18.82
CA PHE A 61 -16.16 -13.33 19.53
C PHE A 61 -17.00 -13.70 20.75
N ASN A 62 -17.11 -15.00 21.02
CA ASN A 62 -18.00 -15.54 22.06
C ASN A 62 -17.27 -15.96 23.33
N SER A 63 -15.92 -15.96 23.35
CA SER A 63 -15.15 -16.18 24.57
C SER A 63 -14.45 -14.91 25.06
N ILE A 64 -14.21 -14.85 26.37
CA ILE A 64 -13.46 -13.75 26.99
C ILE A 64 -12.01 -13.74 26.49
N SER A 65 -11.42 -14.93 26.33
CA SER A 65 -10.04 -15.08 25.85
C SER A 65 -9.86 -14.51 24.45
N GLU A 66 -10.74 -14.88 23.51
CA GLU A 66 -10.72 -14.35 22.14
C GLU A 66 -10.96 -12.85 22.13
N ARG A 67 -11.90 -12.33 22.93
CA ARG A 67 -12.14 -10.89 23.00
C ARG A 67 -10.93 -10.12 23.52
N LYS A 68 -10.21 -10.64 24.52
CA LYS A 68 -8.96 -10.05 25.03
C LYS A 68 -7.90 -9.98 23.94
N LEU A 69 -7.67 -11.09 23.25
CA LEU A 69 -6.70 -11.15 22.16
C LEU A 69 -7.09 -10.18 21.03
N ALA A 70 -8.38 -10.16 20.65
CA ALA A 70 -8.88 -9.32 19.59
C ALA A 70 -8.75 -7.81 19.89
N VAL A 71 -9.02 -7.37 21.13
CA VAL A 71 -8.82 -5.95 21.49
C VAL A 71 -7.35 -5.56 21.58
N GLU A 72 -6.46 -6.49 21.95
CA GLU A 72 -5.01 -6.25 21.95
C GLU A 72 -4.48 -6.10 20.54
N MET A 73 -4.81 -7.04 19.66
CA MET A 73 -4.45 -6.97 18.24
C MET A 73 -5.03 -5.72 17.58
N ALA A 74 -6.31 -5.41 17.83
CA ALA A 74 -6.95 -4.23 17.26
C ALA A 74 -6.34 -2.92 17.78
N LYS A 75 -5.85 -2.88 19.03
CA LYS A 75 -5.13 -1.72 19.57
C LYS A 75 -3.81 -1.53 18.83
N GLU A 76 -2.99 -2.58 18.76
CA GLU A 76 -1.70 -2.53 18.07
C GLU A 76 -1.87 -2.16 16.59
N GLU A 77 -2.84 -2.76 15.91
CA GLU A 77 -3.13 -2.47 14.50
C GLU A 77 -3.61 -1.03 14.30
N MET A 78 -4.49 -0.53 15.18
CA MET A 78 -4.97 0.85 15.13
C MET A 78 -3.81 1.84 15.31
N GLU A 79 -2.95 1.62 16.31
CA GLU A 79 -1.78 2.46 16.54
C GLU A 79 -0.83 2.40 15.34
N LYS A 80 -0.56 1.22 14.78
CA LYS A 80 0.30 1.10 13.59
C LYS A 80 -0.26 1.82 12.37
N LYS A 81 -1.56 1.65 12.10
CA LYS A 81 -2.23 2.30 10.97
C LYS A 81 -2.15 3.81 11.06
N LEU A 82 -2.46 4.37 12.23
CA LEU A 82 -2.50 5.82 12.42
C LEU A 82 -1.09 6.41 12.49
N ASP A 83 -0.18 5.79 13.24
CA ASP A 83 1.10 6.40 13.61
C ASP A 83 2.19 6.20 12.57
N TYR A 84 2.21 5.05 11.90
CA TYR A 84 3.29 4.69 10.97
C TYR A 84 2.81 4.66 9.52
N HIS A 85 1.62 4.11 9.28
CA HIS A 85 1.08 4.04 7.92
C HIS A 85 0.32 5.31 7.50
N ASN A 86 0.18 6.29 8.41
CA ASN A 86 -0.49 7.56 8.14
C ASN A 86 -1.95 7.38 7.67
N PHE A 87 -2.67 6.40 8.20
CA PHE A 87 -4.07 6.17 7.84
C PHE A 87 -4.98 7.29 8.36
N ASN A 88 -5.87 7.80 7.49
CA ASN A 88 -6.92 8.72 7.85
C ASN A 88 -8.26 7.98 7.95
N PRO A 89 -8.84 7.82 9.15
CA PRO A 89 -10.09 7.08 9.35
C PRO A 89 -11.33 7.82 8.85
N ILE A 90 -11.28 9.14 8.62
CA ILE A 90 -12.38 9.93 8.07
C ILE A 90 -12.56 9.60 6.59
N THR A 91 -11.45 9.66 5.83
CA THR A 91 -11.44 9.39 4.39
C THR A 91 -11.28 7.90 4.08
N LYS A 92 -10.85 7.10 5.06
CA LYS A 92 -10.51 5.67 4.96
C LYS A 92 -9.37 5.39 3.97
N GLN A 93 -8.44 6.32 3.86
CA GLN A 93 -7.28 6.22 2.96
C GLN A 93 -5.99 6.40 3.76
N PHE A 94 -4.92 5.76 3.31
CA PHE A 94 -3.58 6.10 3.80
C PHE A 94 -3.20 7.45 3.22
N MET A 95 -2.83 8.39 4.09
CA MET A 95 -2.30 9.69 3.70
C MET A 95 -0.93 9.41 3.08
N ALA A 96 -0.94 9.20 1.77
CA ALA A 96 0.28 9.23 0.99
C ALA A 96 1.01 10.53 1.34
N SER A 97 2.33 10.47 1.36
CA SER A 97 3.10 11.69 1.11
C SER A 97 2.65 12.14 -0.28
N ASP A 98 1.65 13.03 -0.36
CA ASP A 98 1.40 13.75 -1.61
C ASP A 98 2.64 14.60 -1.97
N PHE A 99 3.61 14.71 -1.06
CA PHE A 99 4.82 15.52 -1.14
C PHE A 99 6.07 14.86 -0.52
N GLU A 100 6.33 13.57 -0.73
CA GLU A 100 7.74 13.17 -0.69
C GLU A 100 8.28 13.33 -2.10
N ASP A 101 9.17 14.31 -2.24
CA ASP A 101 9.90 14.47 -3.48
C ASP A 101 10.77 13.24 -3.73
N LEU A 102 10.91 12.92 -5.01
CA LEU A 102 11.84 11.90 -5.44
C LEU A 102 13.26 12.31 -5.00
N LYS A 103 13.88 11.48 -4.16
CA LYS A 103 15.26 11.64 -3.70
C LYS A 103 16.01 10.29 -3.69
N PRO A 104 17.35 10.29 -3.76
CA PRO A 104 18.16 9.06 -3.89
C PRO A 104 18.02 8.08 -2.71
N ASP A 105 17.70 8.59 -1.52
CA ASP A 105 17.66 7.81 -0.28
C ASP A 105 16.27 7.22 0.03
N LEU A 106 15.32 7.31 -0.90
CA LEU A 106 14.04 6.60 -0.78
C LEU A 106 14.23 5.11 -0.97
N PHE A 107 13.41 4.31 -0.27
CA PHE A 107 13.35 2.90 -0.58
C PHE A 107 12.75 2.68 -1.98
N PHE A 108 13.21 1.64 -2.65
CA PHE A 108 12.87 1.32 -4.03
C PHE A 108 11.35 1.25 -4.25
N HIS A 109 10.62 0.62 -3.33
CA HIS A 109 9.16 0.48 -3.44
C HIS A 109 8.40 1.81 -3.25
N GLU A 110 8.90 2.69 -2.38
CA GLU A 110 8.36 4.03 -2.17
C GLU A 110 8.62 4.91 -3.40
N ALA A 111 9.84 4.86 -3.93
CA ALA A 111 10.23 5.59 -5.14
C ALA A 111 9.35 5.21 -6.35
N LEU A 112 9.01 3.93 -6.52
CA LEU A 112 8.05 3.49 -7.55
C LEU A 112 6.67 4.13 -7.37
N THR A 113 6.20 4.21 -6.13
CA THR A 113 4.87 4.75 -5.81
C THR A 113 4.82 6.26 -6.01
N ILE A 114 5.86 6.98 -5.62
CA ILE A 114 6.00 8.43 -5.83
C ILE A 114 6.20 8.74 -7.31
N ALA A 115 7.05 8.01 -8.03
CA ALA A 115 7.23 8.21 -9.47
C ALA A 115 5.92 8.01 -10.25
N TYR A 116 5.08 7.07 -9.81
CA TYR A 116 3.76 6.87 -10.41
C TYR A 116 2.85 8.10 -10.35
N THR A 117 2.88 8.89 -9.26
CA THR A 117 2.05 10.11 -9.13
C THR A 117 2.50 11.23 -10.06
N LYS A 118 3.76 11.18 -10.53
CA LYS A 118 4.37 12.16 -11.42
C LYS A 118 4.25 11.79 -12.91
N ILE A 119 3.91 10.53 -13.24
CA ILE A 119 3.74 10.10 -14.64
C ILE A 119 2.42 10.62 -15.23
N SER A 120 2.52 11.20 -16.42
CA SER A 120 1.36 11.56 -17.26
C SER A 120 1.00 10.44 -18.24
N GLY A 121 -0.29 10.17 -18.44
CA GLY A 121 -0.77 9.18 -19.40
C GLY A 121 -2.27 8.94 -19.34
N SER A 122 -2.78 8.03 -20.19
CA SER A 122 -4.21 7.70 -20.18
C SER A 122 -4.62 7.00 -18.88
N SER A 123 -5.87 7.20 -18.45
CA SER A 123 -6.39 6.60 -17.20
C SER A 123 -6.25 5.08 -17.17
N HIS A 124 -6.41 4.42 -18.32
CA HIS A 124 -6.22 2.98 -18.45
C HIS A 124 -4.75 2.58 -18.26
N TYR A 125 -3.82 3.33 -18.85
CA TYR A 125 -2.38 3.09 -18.70
C TYR A 125 -1.92 3.27 -17.24
N LEU A 126 -2.34 4.36 -16.60
CA LEU A 126 -2.01 4.63 -15.19
C LEU A 126 -2.55 3.55 -14.26
N LYS A 127 -3.79 3.08 -14.49
CA LYS A 127 -4.35 1.94 -13.73
C LYS A 127 -3.52 0.67 -13.88
N GLN A 128 -2.98 0.38 -15.07
CA GLN A 128 -2.13 -0.78 -15.29
C GLN A 128 -0.76 -0.65 -14.61
N ILE A 129 -0.16 0.54 -14.59
CA ILE A 129 1.08 0.79 -13.83
C ILE A 129 0.84 0.54 -12.34
N LEU A 130 -0.21 1.14 -11.77
CA LEU A 130 -0.52 0.97 -10.35
C LEU A 130 -0.74 -0.50 -10.00
N TRP A 131 -1.44 -1.24 -10.85
CA TRP A 131 -1.61 -2.68 -10.69
C TRP A 131 -0.27 -3.44 -10.73
N ALA A 132 0.64 -3.06 -11.63
CA ALA A 132 1.97 -3.65 -11.71
C ALA A 132 2.80 -3.38 -10.45
N ILE A 133 2.80 -2.14 -9.93
CA ILE A 133 3.49 -1.76 -8.69
C ILE A 133 2.99 -2.60 -7.52
N LYS A 134 1.66 -2.66 -7.32
CA LYS A 134 1.04 -3.47 -6.26
C LYS A 134 1.41 -4.95 -6.36
N ARG A 135 1.43 -5.50 -7.59
CA ARG A 135 1.83 -6.90 -7.80
C ARG A 135 3.31 -7.13 -7.47
N MET A 136 4.19 -6.20 -7.83
CA MET A 136 5.64 -6.28 -7.55
C MET A 136 5.94 -6.23 -6.05
N GLN A 137 5.16 -5.51 -5.25
CA GLN A 137 5.37 -5.36 -3.80
C GLN A 137 5.56 -6.71 -3.08
N THR A 138 4.70 -7.69 -3.37
CA THR A 138 4.81 -9.05 -2.79
C THR A 138 6.11 -9.78 -3.14
N PHE A 139 6.75 -9.43 -4.25
CA PHE A 139 8.01 -10.04 -4.69
C PHE A 139 9.22 -9.23 -4.24
N ILE A 140 9.08 -7.91 -4.10
CA ILE A 140 10.06 -7.06 -3.41
C ILE A 140 10.29 -7.59 -1.99
N GLU A 141 9.21 -7.95 -1.29
CA GLU A 141 9.31 -8.54 0.05
C GLU A 141 10.01 -9.90 0.04
N LYS A 142 9.60 -10.80 -0.87
CA LYS A 142 10.22 -12.14 -0.99
C LYS A 142 11.70 -12.09 -1.31
N LEU A 143 12.14 -11.09 -2.08
CA LEU A 143 13.53 -10.91 -2.47
C LEU A 143 14.34 -10.07 -1.47
N ARG A 144 13.71 -9.64 -0.38
CA ARG A 144 14.31 -8.77 0.66
C ARG A 144 14.80 -7.42 0.13
N TYR A 145 14.05 -6.83 -0.79
CA TYR A 145 14.33 -5.52 -1.39
C TYR A 145 13.54 -4.37 -0.73
N GLU A 146 12.88 -4.61 0.40
CA GLU A 146 12.06 -3.62 1.09
C GLU A 146 12.88 -2.40 1.51
N TYR A 147 14.11 -2.66 1.96
CA TYR A 147 15.07 -1.66 2.45
C TYR A 147 16.12 -1.28 1.40
N LEU A 148 15.98 -1.72 0.15
CA LEU A 148 16.88 -1.33 -0.93
C LEU A 148 16.62 0.13 -1.30
N PHE A 149 17.62 1.00 -1.18
CA PHE A 149 17.50 2.39 -1.64
C PHE A 149 17.49 2.48 -3.16
N ILE A 150 16.77 3.47 -3.70
CA ILE A 150 16.63 3.66 -5.15
C ILE A 150 17.98 3.91 -5.84
N LYS A 151 18.87 4.68 -5.22
CA LYS A 151 20.23 4.93 -5.72
C LYS A 151 21.08 3.67 -5.88
N ASP A 152 20.78 2.64 -5.09
CA ASP A 152 21.51 1.38 -5.05
C ASP A 152 20.90 0.32 -5.98
N VAL A 153 19.79 0.63 -6.67
CA VAL A 153 19.15 -0.29 -7.61
C VAL A 153 20.07 -0.55 -8.81
N LYS A 154 20.28 -1.83 -9.14
CA LYS A 154 21.07 -2.31 -10.27
C LYS A 154 20.19 -3.12 -11.21
N ILE A 155 20.67 -3.33 -12.44
CA ILE A 155 19.97 -4.10 -13.49
C ILE A 155 19.53 -5.48 -12.98
N TRP A 156 20.41 -6.16 -12.24
CA TRP A 156 20.15 -7.51 -11.74
C TRP A 156 19.03 -7.56 -10.69
N HIS A 157 18.86 -6.53 -9.85
CA HIS A 157 17.74 -6.43 -8.91
C HIS A 157 16.41 -6.50 -9.67
N ILE A 158 16.29 -5.69 -10.73
CA ILE A 158 15.08 -5.63 -11.54
C ILE A 158 14.88 -6.89 -12.38
N LYS A 159 15.95 -7.45 -12.93
CA LYS A 159 15.88 -8.72 -13.68
C LYS A 159 15.36 -9.85 -12.78
N ASN A 160 15.93 -10.00 -11.58
CA ASN A 160 15.51 -11.03 -10.62
C ASN A 160 14.07 -10.81 -10.16
N LEU A 161 13.66 -9.56 -9.93
CA LEU A 161 12.28 -9.22 -9.62
C LEU A 161 11.34 -9.71 -10.73
N LEU A 162 11.56 -9.32 -11.98
CA LEU A 162 10.69 -9.69 -13.10
C LEU A 162 10.65 -11.20 -13.37
N GLU A 163 11.77 -11.91 -13.20
CA GLU A 163 11.82 -13.37 -13.36
C GLU A 163 11.11 -14.10 -12.20
N SER A 164 11.27 -13.63 -10.95
CA SER A 164 10.61 -14.23 -9.79
C SER A 164 9.08 -14.23 -9.89
N MET A 165 8.52 -13.26 -10.63
CA MET A 165 7.08 -13.12 -10.85
C MET A 165 6.48 -14.16 -11.81
N LYS A 166 7.31 -14.95 -12.52
CA LYS A 166 6.89 -16.00 -13.47
C LYS A 166 5.80 -15.52 -14.45
N LEU A 167 5.98 -14.32 -15.00
CA LEU A 167 5.02 -13.68 -15.91
C LEU A 167 5.06 -14.31 -17.31
N THR A 168 3.93 -14.26 -18.03
CA THR A 168 3.92 -14.56 -19.47
C THR A 168 4.82 -13.56 -20.23
N PRO A 169 5.40 -13.93 -21.39
CA PRO A 169 6.28 -13.03 -22.15
C PRO A 169 5.68 -11.65 -22.43
N SER A 170 4.39 -11.60 -22.77
CA SER A 170 3.65 -10.36 -23.02
C SER A 170 3.59 -9.47 -21.76
N VAL A 171 3.19 -10.06 -20.63
CA VAL A 171 3.05 -9.32 -19.36
C VAL A 171 4.43 -8.90 -18.83
N TYR A 172 5.44 -9.76 -18.93
CA TYR A 172 6.84 -9.44 -18.60
C TYR A 172 7.31 -8.20 -19.36
N ASN A 173 7.11 -8.18 -20.69
CA ASN A 173 7.54 -7.07 -21.53
C ASN A 173 6.78 -5.78 -21.19
N LYS A 174 5.50 -5.90 -20.82
CA LYS A 174 4.69 -4.76 -20.38
C LYS A 174 5.18 -4.20 -19.04
N PHE A 175 5.46 -5.05 -18.06
CA PHE A 175 5.99 -4.66 -16.75
C PHE A 175 7.34 -3.96 -16.89
N ARG A 176 8.24 -4.53 -17.69
CA ARG A 176 9.50 -3.89 -18.05
C ARG A 176 9.28 -2.49 -18.65
N SER A 177 8.31 -2.34 -19.55
CA SER A 177 7.99 -1.03 -20.15
C SER A 177 7.44 -0.02 -19.12
N TYR A 178 6.65 -0.47 -18.15
CA TYR A 178 6.16 0.39 -17.07
C TYR A 178 7.29 0.86 -16.15
N LEU A 179 8.16 -0.06 -15.74
CA LEU A 179 9.34 0.28 -14.97
C LEU A 179 10.27 1.24 -15.72
N MET A 180 10.46 1.05 -17.04
CA MET A 180 11.21 2.02 -17.85
C MET A 180 10.65 3.44 -17.74
N SER A 181 9.32 3.62 -17.81
CA SER A 181 8.69 4.93 -17.65
C SER A 181 8.90 5.51 -16.25
N LEU A 182 8.76 4.69 -15.20
CA LEU A 182 8.97 5.10 -13.81
C LEU A 182 10.42 5.54 -13.56
N PHE A 183 11.40 4.75 -14.01
CA PHE A 183 12.82 5.10 -13.88
C PHE A 183 13.20 6.34 -14.70
N LYS A 184 12.54 6.58 -15.85
CA LYS A 184 12.75 7.82 -16.61
C LYS A 184 12.40 9.05 -15.78
N GLU A 185 11.33 8.98 -14.98
CA GLU A 185 10.97 10.06 -14.07
C GLU A 185 12.02 10.19 -12.95
N MET A 186 12.37 9.10 -12.28
CA MET A 186 13.37 9.11 -11.20
C MET A 186 14.74 9.67 -11.59
N ILE A 187 15.17 9.44 -12.83
CA ILE A 187 16.41 10.02 -13.38
C ILE A 187 16.36 11.55 -13.39
N GLN A 188 15.20 12.15 -13.73
CA GLN A 188 15.06 13.61 -13.79
C GLN A 188 15.22 14.27 -12.41
N TYR A 189 14.96 13.53 -11.33
CA TYR A 189 15.13 13.98 -9.95
C TYR A 189 16.47 13.52 -9.34
N GLY A 190 17.36 12.93 -10.14
CA GLY A 190 18.68 12.49 -9.68
C GLY A 190 18.65 11.30 -8.72
N CYS A 191 17.55 10.53 -8.65
CA CYS A 191 17.48 9.37 -7.76
C CYS A 191 18.38 8.21 -8.22
N ILE A 192 18.64 8.12 -9.52
CA ILE A 192 19.45 7.07 -10.15
C ILE A 192 20.01 7.60 -11.48
N ASP A 193 21.25 7.26 -11.80
CA ASP A 193 21.95 7.81 -12.98
C ASP A 193 21.49 7.19 -14.30
N HIS A 194 21.09 5.92 -14.26
CA HIS A 194 20.80 5.14 -15.45
C HIS A 194 19.53 4.31 -15.26
N ASN A 195 18.79 4.07 -16.36
CA ASN A 195 17.58 3.27 -16.31
C ASN A 195 17.95 1.76 -16.30
N PRO A 196 17.78 1.04 -15.18
CA PRO A 196 18.21 -0.36 -15.06
C PRO A 196 17.38 -1.31 -15.94
N CYS A 197 16.23 -0.85 -16.46
CA CYS A 197 15.40 -1.66 -17.35
C CYS A 197 15.83 -1.62 -18.82
N ARG A 198 16.71 -0.67 -19.22
CA ARG A 198 17.11 -0.48 -20.63
C ARG A 198 17.77 -1.74 -21.19
N GLU A 199 18.72 -2.31 -20.46
CA GLU A 199 19.50 -3.48 -20.87
C GLU A 199 18.78 -4.82 -20.66
N ILE A 200 17.64 -4.82 -19.96
CA ILE A 200 16.88 -6.06 -19.78
C ILE A 200 16.27 -6.45 -21.13
N ILE A 201 16.55 -7.66 -21.61
CA ILE A 201 16.03 -8.13 -22.91
C ILE A 201 14.54 -8.48 -22.81
N LYS A 202 13.77 -8.15 -23.85
CA LYS A 202 12.36 -8.54 -23.99
C LYS A 202 12.25 -10.05 -24.21
N LYS A 203 11.24 -10.70 -23.62
CA LYS A 203 10.92 -12.10 -23.91
C LYS A 203 10.24 -12.21 -25.29
N LYS A 204 10.59 -13.25 -26.06
CA LYS A 204 9.97 -13.52 -27.37
C LYS A 204 8.48 -13.84 -27.17
N ILE A 205 7.62 -13.19 -27.95
CA ILE A 205 6.17 -13.42 -27.92
C ILE A 205 5.81 -14.24 -29.15
N THR A 206 5.32 -15.46 -28.96
CA THR A 206 4.67 -16.22 -30.04
C THR A 206 3.27 -15.65 -30.21
N LYS A 207 2.99 -15.01 -31.34
CA LYS A 207 1.63 -14.51 -31.63
C LYS A 207 0.75 -15.70 -31.98
N THR A 208 -0.20 -16.04 -31.13
CA THR A 208 -1.30 -16.93 -31.52
C THR A 208 -2.16 -16.16 -32.50
N ILE A 209 -2.21 -16.61 -33.76
CA ILE A 209 -3.14 -16.07 -34.75
C ILE A 209 -4.54 -16.39 -34.23
N ARG A 210 -5.36 -15.36 -34.01
CA ARG A 210 -6.77 -15.56 -33.67
C ARG A 210 -7.48 -16.00 -34.94
N GLU A 211 -8.19 -17.12 -34.90
CA GLU A 211 -9.13 -17.46 -35.96
C GLU A 211 -10.18 -16.35 -36.03
N THR A 212 -10.18 -15.61 -37.12
CA THR A 212 -11.21 -14.64 -37.43
C THR A 212 -12.39 -15.39 -38.04
N LEU A 213 -13.62 -14.93 -37.76
CA LEU A 213 -14.81 -15.46 -38.43
C LEU A 213 -14.63 -15.31 -39.94
N SER A 214 -14.69 -16.42 -40.69
CA SER A 214 -14.81 -16.39 -42.15
C SER A 214 -16.22 -15.96 -42.54
N ASP A 215 -16.33 -15.29 -43.70
CA ASP A 215 -17.58 -14.73 -44.23
C ASP A 215 -18.71 -15.77 -44.39
N GLU A 216 -18.36 -17.06 -44.41
CA GLU A 216 -19.29 -18.21 -44.46
C GLU A 216 -20.27 -18.28 -43.28
N LYS A 217 -20.00 -17.60 -42.16
CA LYS A 217 -20.93 -17.51 -41.02
C LYS A 217 -22.01 -16.43 -41.16
N TYR A 218 -22.03 -15.70 -42.27
CA TYR A 218 -22.96 -14.59 -42.55
C TYR A 218 -23.83 -14.80 -43.81
N GLN A 219 -23.81 -15.99 -44.42
CA GLN A 219 -24.78 -16.42 -45.44
C GLN A 219 -25.86 -17.31 -44.81
#